data_AF-W7DRE5-F1
#
_entry.id   AF-W7DRE5-F1
#
_cell.length_a   1.000
_cell.length_b   1.000
_cell.length_c   1.000
_cell.angle_alpha   90.00
_cell.angle_beta   90.00
_cell.angle_gamma   90.00
#
_symmetry.space_group_name_H-M   'P 1'
#
loop_
_entity.id
_entity.type
_entity.pdbx_description
1 polymer ?
#
loop_
_entity_poly.entity_id
_entity_poly.type
_entity_poly.pdbx_seq_one_letter_code
_entity_poly.pdbx_strand_id
1 'polypeptide(L)'
;MKKGMRFVATMFIIVSFAIIAPLHGSGILERVFQPVKAEAENVANVTTYQELETAMGNQAITEINIMNDIEFTNYTSTAAGEANVTVPVRSITINGNNHHVDFRRRGYLMNFASTKINITLQNMKMYGQNYWGPFRIYGTAGVGSTFTFDNIEYTGAQLTASYQADVIVKGTVKKCFCQLLCEPIQQHHIQRINQPS
;
A
#
# COMPACT_ATOMS: atom_id res chain seq x y z
N MET A 1 -34.61 46.80 -11.98
CA MET A 1 -34.08 45.60 -12.68
C MET A 1 -32.78 45.21 -11.98
N LYS A 2 -32.82 44.31 -10.98
CA LYS A 2 -32.53 42.86 -11.06
C LYS A 2 -31.15 42.49 -11.65
N LYS A 3 -30.41 41.73 -10.82
CA LYS A 3 -29.25 40.83 -11.07
C LYS A 3 -27.87 41.51 -10.95
N GLY A 4 -26.89 40.95 -10.25
CA GLY A 4 -26.80 39.63 -9.64
C GLY A 4 -25.55 39.49 -8.76
N MET A 5 -25.77 38.78 -7.66
CA MET A 5 -24.85 38.32 -6.63
C MET A 5 -23.83 37.29 -7.15
N ARG A 6 -22.59 37.29 -6.65
CA ARG A 6 -21.90 36.05 -6.24
C ARG A 6 -21.10 36.29 -4.96
N PHE A 7 -21.47 35.54 -3.93
CA PHE A 7 -20.92 35.51 -2.58
C PHE A 7 -19.45 35.09 -2.58
N VAL A 8 -18.60 35.88 -1.92
CA VAL A 8 -17.31 35.43 -1.41
C VAL A 8 -17.58 34.92 0.01
N ALA A 9 -17.56 33.61 0.21
CA ALA A 9 -17.63 33.02 1.54
C ALA A 9 -16.24 33.10 2.18
N THR A 10 -15.96 34.22 2.84
CA THR A 10 -14.80 34.32 3.75
C THR A 10 -15.10 33.44 4.96
N MET A 11 -14.46 32.27 5.00
CA MET A 11 -14.56 31.33 6.11
C MET A 11 -13.79 31.90 7.31
N PHE A 12 -14.51 32.51 8.25
CA PHE A 12 -13.97 32.92 9.54
C PHE A 12 -13.68 31.66 10.38
N ILE A 13 -12.40 31.29 10.48
CA ILE A 13 -11.96 30.38 11.54
C ILE A 13 -11.87 31.21 12.82
N ILE A 14 -12.89 31.10 13.67
CA ILE A 14 -12.84 31.61 15.04
C ILE A 14 -11.96 30.65 15.84
N VAL A 15 -10.69 30.99 16.03
CA VAL A 15 -9.86 30.35 17.06
C VAL A 15 -10.07 31.13 18.35
N SER A 16 -11.08 30.75 19.12
CA SER A 16 -11.26 31.28 20.47
C SER A 16 -10.22 30.64 21.41
N PHE A 17 -9.13 31.35 21.66
CA PHE A 17 -8.27 31.10 22.83
C PHE A 17 -8.97 31.66 24.06
N ALA A 18 -9.59 30.80 24.87
CA ALA A 18 -9.99 31.17 26.22
C ALA A 18 -8.81 30.90 27.17
N ILE A 19 -8.18 31.98 27.65
CA ILE A 19 -7.31 31.94 28.82
C ILE A 19 -8.21 31.73 30.03
N ILE A 20 -8.06 30.61 30.75
CA ILE A 20 -8.76 30.35 32.01
C ILE A 20 -7.72 30.22 33.12
N ALA A 21 -7.80 31.15 34.09
CA ALA A 21 -7.02 31.17 35.32
C ALA A 21 -7.37 29.96 36.23
N PRO A 22 -6.50 29.53 37.16
CA PRO A 22 -6.76 28.34 37.96
C PRO A 22 -7.74 28.68 39.07
N LEU A 23 -8.91 28.04 39.06
CA LEU A 23 -9.81 28.04 40.21
C LEU A 23 -9.86 26.60 40.75
N HIS A 24 -9.23 26.40 41.91
CA HIS A 24 -9.31 25.16 42.66
C HIS A 24 -10.76 24.88 43.06
N GLY A 25 -11.26 23.68 42.77
CA GLY A 25 -12.57 23.27 43.25
C GLY A 25 -13.17 22.04 42.58
N SER A 26 -12.79 20.87 43.11
CA SER A 26 -13.62 19.69 43.37
C SER A 26 -14.54 19.11 42.27
N GLY A 27 -14.30 17.84 41.94
CA GLY A 27 -15.39 16.91 41.65
C GLY A 27 -15.59 16.50 40.19
N ILE A 28 -14.64 15.72 39.66
CA ILE A 28 -14.84 14.63 38.67
C ILE A 28 -15.86 14.92 37.55
N LEU A 29 -15.43 15.60 36.49
CA LEU A 29 -15.93 15.38 35.11
C LEU A 29 -14.79 15.61 34.11
N GLU A 30 -13.81 14.71 34.08
CA GLU A 30 -12.79 14.69 33.04
C GLU A 30 -13.13 13.55 32.08
N ARG A 31 -14.20 13.74 31.29
CA ARG A 31 -14.39 12.93 30.08
C ARG A 31 -13.31 13.38 29.12
N VAL A 32 -12.18 12.68 29.17
CA VAL A 32 -11.03 12.85 28.27
C VAL A 32 -11.55 12.74 26.84
N PHE A 33 -11.75 13.90 26.19
CA PHE A 33 -11.83 13.94 24.73
C PHE A 33 -10.42 13.65 24.23
N GLN A 34 -10.14 12.37 23.98
CA GLN A 34 -8.93 11.98 23.27
C GLN A 34 -9.02 12.57 21.86
N PRO A 35 -8.02 13.34 21.39
CA PRO A 35 -7.96 13.72 19.99
C PRO A 35 -7.79 12.44 19.17
N VAL A 36 -8.81 12.09 18.37
CA VAL A 36 -8.65 11.09 17.31
C VAL A 36 -7.64 11.68 16.33
N LYS A 37 -6.46 11.06 16.24
CA LYS A 37 -5.42 11.43 15.27
C LYS A 37 -6.05 11.33 13.88
N ALA A 38 -6.24 12.46 13.20
CA ALA A 38 -6.64 12.45 11.80
C ALA A 38 -5.56 11.70 11.01
N GLU A 39 -5.97 10.64 10.31
CA GLU A 39 -5.09 9.98 9.36
C GLU A 39 -4.77 10.98 8.23
N ALA A 40 -3.51 11.02 7.80
CA ALA A 40 -3.12 11.91 6.70
C ALA A 40 -3.91 11.52 5.45
N GLU A 41 -4.31 12.49 4.63
CA GLU A 41 -5.20 12.30 3.47
C GLU A 41 -4.68 11.26 2.44
N ASN A 42 -3.39 10.93 2.51
CA ASN A 42 -2.69 9.98 1.64
C ASN A 42 -2.39 8.61 2.31
N VAL A 43 -2.89 8.37 3.52
CA VAL A 43 -2.73 7.12 4.26
C VAL A 43 -4.07 6.37 4.26
N ALA A 44 -4.02 5.07 3.97
CA ALA A 44 -5.17 4.18 4.10
C ALA A 44 -4.88 3.05 5.08
N ASN A 45 -5.65 2.99 6.16
CA ASN A 45 -5.68 1.86 7.09
C ASN A 45 -6.74 0.85 6.62
N VAL A 46 -6.32 -0.38 6.28
CA VAL A 46 -7.20 -1.38 5.66
C VAL A 46 -7.27 -2.66 6.50
N THR A 47 -8.46 -3.20 6.63
CA THR A 47 -8.78 -4.41 7.41
C THR A 47 -9.38 -5.53 6.56
N THR A 48 -9.84 -5.20 5.35
CA THR A 48 -10.48 -6.13 4.41
C THR A 48 -9.87 -6.06 3.02
N TYR A 49 -10.13 -7.09 2.18
CA TYR A 49 -9.63 -7.09 0.81
C TYR A 49 -10.27 -5.98 -0.04
N GLN A 50 -11.54 -5.62 0.21
CA GLN A 50 -12.23 -4.55 -0.52
C GLN A 50 -11.63 -3.19 -0.22
N GLU A 51 -11.27 -2.94 1.04
CA GLU A 51 -10.58 -1.71 1.44
C GLU A 51 -9.18 -1.63 0.81
N LEU A 52 -8.45 -2.75 0.77
CA LEU A 52 -7.17 -2.83 0.08
C LEU A 52 -7.32 -2.58 -1.43
N GLU A 53 -8.30 -3.18 -2.11
CA GLU A 53 -8.57 -2.89 -3.53
C GLU A 53 -8.91 -1.42 -3.78
N THR A 54 -9.74 -0.84 -2.91
CA THR A 54 -10.13 0.57 -2.99
C THR A 54 -8.92 1.49 -2.82
N ALA A 55 -8.08 1.21 -1.82
CA ALA A 55 -6.85 1.96 -1.58
C ALA A 55 -5.85 1.81 -2.74
N MET A 56 -5.69 0.59 -3.27
CA MET A 56 -4.82 0.34 -4.43
C MET A 56 -5.32 1.06 -5.69
N GLY A 57 -6.63 1.19 -5.88
CA GLY A 57 -7.24 1.95 -6.98
C GLY A 57 -7.17 3.48 -6.85
N ASN A 58 -6.84 4.02 -5.66
CA ASN A 58 -6.80 5.46 -5.42
C ASN A 58 -5.38 6.03 -5.59
N GLN A 59 -5.20 6.93 -6.57
CA GLN A 59 -3.90 7.53 -6.88
C GLN A 59 -3.35 8.44 -5.77
N ALA A 60 -4.21 9.01 -4.92
CA ALA A 60 -3.78 9.92 -3.84
C ALA A 60 -3.17 9.17 -2.65
N ILE A 61 -3.45 7.87 -2.50
CA ILE A 61 -2.95 7.07 -1.38
C ILE A 61 -1.51 6.65 -1.64
N THR A 62 -0.57 7.17 -0.86
CA THR A 62 0.86 6.84 -0.94
C THR A 62 1.32 5.88 0.15
N GLU A 63 0.49 5.65 1.16
CA GLU A 63 0.77 4.71 2.25
C GLU A 63 -0.46 3.85 2.53
N ILE A 64 -0.27 2.54 2.63
CA ILE A 64 -1.28 1.58 3.04
C ILE A 64 -0.77 0.83 4.25
N ASN A 65 -1.55 0.82 5.33
CA ASN A 65 -1.28 0.04 6.52
C ASN A 65 -2.29 -1.10 6.59
N ILE A 66 -1.79 -2.32 6.59
CA ILE A 66 -2.59 -3.52 6.85
C ILE A 66 -2.84 -3.57 8.36
N MET A 67 -4.11 -3.57 8.76
CA MET A 67 -4.55 -3.49 10.16
C MET A 67 -5.20 -4.79 10.66
N ASN A 68 -5.37 -5.75 9.76
CA ASN A 68 -5.85 -7.09 10.06
C ASN A 68 -5.32 -8.05 9.00
N ASP A 69 -5.35 -9.35 9.28
CA ASP A 69 -5.10 -10.36 8.26
C ASP A 69 -6.15 -10.27 7.15
N ILE A 70 -5.69 -10.29 5.89
CA ILE A 70 -6.55 -10.10 4.72
C ILE A 70 -6.48 -11.33 3.82
N GLU A 71 -7.64 -11.90 3.54
CA GLU A 71 -7.80 -12.93 2.52
C GLU A 71 -8.67 -12.40 1.38
N PHE A 72 -8.17 -12.45 0.16
CA PHE A 72 -8.98 -12.14 -1.00
C PHE A 72 -9.95 -13.30 -1.27
N THR A 73 -11.22 -12.96 -1.54
CA THR A 73 -12.30 -13.94 -1.76
C THR A 73 -13.03 -13.72 -3.09
N ASN A 74 -12.74 -12.63 -3.81
CA ASN A 74 -13.40 -12.26 -5.06
C ASN A 74 -12.70 -12.86 -6.30
N TYR A 75 -13.15 -14.04 -6.73
CA TYR A 75 -12.63 -14.67 -7.95
C TYR A 75 -13.73 -15.28 -8.81
N THR A 76 -13.67 -15.01 -10.11
CA THR A 76 -14.65 -15.48 -11.11
C THR A 76 -14.19 -16.72 -11.89
N SER A 77 -12.97 -17.22 -11.68
CA SER A 77 -12.40 -18.37 -12.39
C SER A 77 -11.63 -19.30 -11.47
N THR A 78 -11.67 -20.62 -11.75
CA THR A 78 -11.03 -21.72 -11.01
C THR A 78 -9.62 -22.07 -11.52
N ALA A 79 -9.19 -21.58 -12.68
CA ALA A 79 -7.82 -21.76 -13.16
C ALA A 79 -6.82 -20.91 -12.35
N ALA A 80 -5.52 -21.23 -12.34
CA ALA A 80 -4.43 -20.35 -11.86
C ALA A 80 -4.26 -19.11 -12.77
N GLY A 81 -5.39 -18.51 -13.14
CA GLY A 81 -5.57 -17.44 -14.08
C GLY A 81 -5.28 -16.13 -13.40
N GLU A 82 -4.42 -15.38 -14.07
CA GLU A 82 -4.15 -13.97 -13.88
C GLU A 82 -5.42 -13.17 -13.57
N ALA A 83 -5.68 -12.87 -12.29
CA ALA A 83 -6.70 -11.89 -11.89
C ALA A 83 -6.03 -10.53 -11.69
N ASN A 84 -5.39 -10.04 -12.75
CA ASN A 84 -4.67 -8.77 -12.70
C ASN A 84 -5.65 -7.60 -12.74
N VAL A 85 -5.43 -6.62 -11.86
CA VAL A 85 -6.11 -5.33 -11.89
C VAL A 85 -5.07 -4.24 -12.12
N THR A 86 -5.34 -3.43 -13.14
CA THR A 86 -4.57 -2.22 -13.40
C THR A 86 -4.87 -1.21 -12.31
N VAL A 87 -3.81 -0.70 -11.68
CA VAL A 87 -3.89 0.34 -10.65
C VAL A 87 -3.07 1.56 -11.06
N PRO A 88 -3.42 2.77 -10.60
CA PRO A 88 -2.70 3.97 -10.98
C PRO A 88 -1.24 3.93 -10.52
N VAL A 89 -0.35 4.36 -11.41
CA VAL A 89 1.08 4.46 -11.16
C VAL A 89 1.38 5.56 -10.14
N ARG A 90 2.14 5.20 -9.10
CA ARG A 90 2.57 6.09 -8.02
C ARG A 90 3.68 5.45 -7.19
N SER A 91 4.39 6.28 -6.43
CA SER A 91 5.20 5.73 -5.33
C SER A 91 4.28 5.35 -4.18
N ILE A 92 4.48 4.17 -3.60
CA ILE A 92 3.63 3.64 -2.54
C ILE A 92 4.42 2.78 -1.56
N THR A 93 4.10 2.94 -0.28
CA THR A 93 4.54 2.04 0.78
C THR A 93 3.34 1.24 1.27
N ILE A 94 3.45 -0.08 1.30
CA ILE A 94 2.47 -0.97 1.92
C ILE A 94 3.15 -1.63 3.12
N ASN A 95 2.71 -1.24 4.31
CA ASN A 95 3.20 -1.77 5.56
C ASN A 95 2.21 -2.81 6.10
N GLY A 96 2.71 -4.02 6.31
CA GLY A 96 1.93 -5.13 6.81
C GLY A 96 1.60 -5.07 8.28
N ASN A 97 2.33 -4.29 9.07
CA ASN A 97 2.22 -4.29 10.53
C ASN A 97 2.23 -5.71 11.13
N ASN A 98 3.01 -6.61 10.54
CA ASN A 98 3.13 -8.03 10.89
C ASN A 98 1.88 -8.90 10.62
N HIS A 99 0.89 -8.39 9.89
CA HIS A 99 -0.23 -9.16 9.37
C HIS A 99 0.14 -9.97 8.12
N HIS A 100 -0.73 -10.90 7.76
CA HIS A 100 -0.62 -11.62 6.50
C HIS A 100 -1.66 -11.18 5.47
N VAL A 101 -1.26 -11.24 4.20
CA VAL A 101 -2.15 -10.99 3.06
C VAL A 101 -2.11 -12.19 2.11
N ASP A 102 -3.23 -12.89 2.02
CA ASP A 102 -3.46 -13.92 1.02
C ASP A 102 -4.09 -13.30 -0.22
N PHE A 103 -3.25 -13.03 -1.22
CA PHE A 103 -3.69 -12.48 -2.51
C PHE A 103 -4.43 -13.53 -3.37
N ARG A 104 -4.32 -14.82 -3.05
CA ARG A 104 -4.53 -15.96 -3.95
C ARG A 104 -4.10 -15.60 -5.37
N ARG A 105 -5.02 -15.36 -6.30
CA ARG A 105 -4.74 -15.12 -7.73
C ARG A 105 -4.65 -13.65 -8.13
N ARG A 106 -4.90 -12.74 -7.19
CA ARG A 106 -4.87 -11.30 -7.42
C ARG A 106 -3.45 -10.84 -7.76
N GLY A 107 -3.34 -9.99 -8.78
CA GLY A 107 -2.12 -9.25 -9.07
C GLY A 107 -2.44 -7.78 -9.32
N TYR A 108 -1.59 -6.89 -8.84
CA TYR A 108 -1.67 -5.45 -9.11
C TYR A 108 -0.66 -5.08 -10.19
N LEU A 109 -1.18 -4.52 -11.28
CA LEU A 109 -0.41 -4.16 -12.45
C LEU A 109 -0.22 -2.64 -12.53
N MET A 110 1.02 -2.17 -12.43
CA MET A 110 1.39 -0.75 -12.54
C MET A 110 2.18 -0.48 -13.82
N ASN A 111 1.69 0.45 -14.65
CA ASN A 111 2.37 0.89 -15.87
C ASN A 111 3.27 2.09 -15.58
N PHE A 112 4.58 1.92 -15.70
CA PHE A 112 5.54 2.99 -15.48
C PHE A 112 5.57 3.83 -16.76
N ALA A 113 4.90 4.97 -16.74
CA ALA A 113 4.88 5.92 -17.84
C ALA A 113 6.14 6.81 -17.84
N SER A 114 7.34 6.21 -17.86
CA SER A 114 8.64 6.90 -17.77
C SER A 114 8.86 7.75 -16.51
N THR A 115 7.98 7.61 -15.52
CA THR A 115 8.07 8.31 -14.24
C THR A 115 8.95 7.52 -13.28
N LYS A 116 9.82 8.22 -12.53
CA LYS A 116 10.58 7.57 -11.44
C LYS A 116 9.63 7.23 -10.31
N ILE A 117 9.56 5.96 -9.93
CA ILE A 117 8.70 5.55 -8.81
C ILE A 117 9.39 4.57 -7.86
N ASN A 118 8.94 4.59 -6.61
CA ASN A 118 9.43 3.70 -5.56
C ASN A 118 8.25 2.96 -4.94
N ILE A 119 8.30 1.64 -5.00
CA ILE A 119 7.33 0.76 -4.34
C ILE A 119 8.05 0.06 -3.19
N THR A 120 7.45 0.07 -2.02
CA THR A 120 7.96 -0.65 -0.84
C THR A 120 6.87 -1.54 -0.27
N LEU A 121 7.17 -2.82 -0.12
CA LEU A 121 6.37 -3.76 0.67
C LEU A 121 7.18 -4.12 1.91
N GLN A 122 6.59 -3.98 3.08
CA GLN A 122 7.31 -4.24 4.32
C GLN A 122 6.48 -4.92 5.41
N ASN A 123 7.16 -5.69 6.27
CA ASN A 123 6.63 -6.27 7.51
C ASN A 123 5.34 -7.07 7.32
N MET A 124 5.29 -7.96 6.33
CA MET A 124 4.13 -8.83 6.09
C MET A 124 4.52 -10.24 5.67
N LYS A 125 3.61 -11.16 5.95
CA LYS A 125 3.54 -12.43 5.24
C LYS A 125 2.60 -12.31 4.06
N MET A 126 2.97 -12.89 2.93
CA MET A 126 2.19 -12.83 1.71
C MET A 126 2.04 -14.23 1.13
N TYR A 127 0.84 -14.54 0.64
CA TYR A 127 0.59 -15.74 -0.16
C TYR A 127 0.07 -15.34 -1.54
N GLY A 128 0.56 -16.01 -2.58
CA GLY A 128 0.11 -15.77 -3.95
C GLY A 128 0.22 -16.99 -4.87
N GLN A 129 -0.77 -17.10 -5.74
CA GLN A 129 -0.92 -18.09 -6.82
C GLN A 129 -0.87 -17.43 -8.21
N ASN A 130 -0.85 -16.09 -8.29
CA ASN A 130 -0.70 -15.39 -9.55
C ASN A 130 0.65 -15.74 -10.17
N TYR A 131 0.65 -16.17 -11.44
CA TYR A 131 1.86 -16.57 -12.16
C TYR A 131 2.92 -15.46 -12.21
N TRP A 132 2.52 -14.18 -12.22
CA TRP A 132 3.42 -13.02 -12.27
C TRP A 132 3.74 -12.42 -10.88
N GLY A 133 3.15 -12.97 -9.82
CA GLY A 133 3.20 -12.45 -8.46
C GLY A 133 2.10 -11.42 -8.14
N PRO A 134 1.94 -11.06 -6.85
CA PRO A 134 0.89 -10.14 -6.38
C PRO A 134 1.11 -8.70 -6.84
N PHE A 135 2.34 -8.33 -7.22
CA PHE A 135 2.69 -7.01 -7.72
C PHE A 135 3.59 -7.12 -8.95
N ARG A 136 3.13 -6.49 -10.03
CA ARG A 136 3.80 -6.50 -11.33
C ARG A 136 3.97 -5.08 -11.85
N ILE A 137 5.19 -4.82 -12.31
CA ILE A 137 5.58 -3.58 -12.97
C ILE A 137 5.83 -3.88 -14.45
N TYR A 138 5.31 -3.02 -15.32
CA TYR A 138 5.59 -3.04 -16.76
C TYR A 138 5.65 -1.61 -17.32
N GLY A 139 6.03 -1.42 -18.59
CA GLY A 139 6.11 -0.09 -19.22
C GLY A 139 7.54 0.34 -19.52
N THR A 140 7.93 1.56 -19.17
CA THR A 140 9.34 1.99 -19.13
C THR A 140 9.54 2.75 -17.83
N ALA A 141 10.37 2.24 -16.92
CA ALA A 141 10.63 2.93 -15.67
C ALA A 141 11.49 4.18 -15.86
N GLY A 142 11.17 5.25 -15.12
CA GLY A 142 12.13 6.34 -14.94
C GLY A 142 13.39 5.83 -14.24
N VAL A 143 14.56 6.36 -14.63
CA VAL A 143 15.86 5.94 -14.08
C VAL A 143 15.86 6.05 -12.54
N GLY A 144 16.37 5.00 -11.89
CA GLY A 144 16.45 4.92 -10.43
C GLY A 144 15.12 4.59 -9.74
N SER A 145 14.15 4.03 -10.46
CA SER A 145 12.95 3.45 -9.86
C SER A 145 13.29 2.18 -9.08
N THR A 146 12.63 1.96 -7.95
CA THR A 146 12.93 0.85 -7.06
C THR A 146 11.68 0.05 -6.70
N PHE A 147 11.87 -1.25 -6.51
CA PHE A 147 10.89 -2.13 -5.89
C PHE A 147 11.55 -2.81 -4.69
N THR A 148 11.20 -2.36 -3.49
CA THR A 148 11.77 -2.82 -2.22
C THR A 148 10.86 -3.85 -1.55
N PHE A 149 11.45 -4.99 -1.17
CA PHE A 149 10.87 -5.94 -0.22
C PHE A 149 11.68 -5.86 1.07
N ASP A 150 11.04 -5.51 2.18
CA ASP A 150 11.70 -5.37 3.48
C ASP A 150 10.99 -6.20 4.55
N ASN A 151 11.68 -7.20 5.12
CA ASN A 151 11.09 -8.08 6.13
C ASN A 151 9.79 -8.77 5.64
N ILE A 152 9.93 -9.57 4.57
CA ILE A 152 8.83 -10.21 3.83
C ILE A 152 8.95 -11.73 3.86
N GLU A 153 7.87 -12.42 4.22
CA GLU A 153 7.75 -13.87 4.02
C GLU A 153 6.72 -14.13 2.92
N TYR A 154 7.15 -14.62 1.75
CA TYR A 154 6.25 -14.89 0.63
C TYR A 154 6.15 -16.37 0.30
N THR A 155 4.93 -16.90 0.21
CA THR A 155 4.66 -18.24 -0.32
C THR A 155 3.99 -18.14 -1.69
N GLY A 156 4.64 -18.65 -2.72
CA GLY A 156 4.12 -18.62 -4.09
C GLY A 156 5.18 -18.87 -5.14
N ALA A 157 4.74 -19.11 -6.37
CA ALA A 157 5.63 -19.46 -7.48
C ALA A 157 6.56 -18.29 -7.89
N GLN A 158 6.02 -17.07 -7.92
CA GLN A 158 6.76 -15.88 -8.33
C GLN A 158 6.42 -14.69 -7.43
N LEU A 159 7.44 -14.07 -6.83
CA LEU A 159 7.26 -12.90 -5.96
C LEU A 159 6.92 -11.65 -6.78
N THR A 160 7.60 -11.47 -7.92
CA THR A 160 7.30 -10.42 -8.89
C THR A 160 7.90 -10.75 -10.26
N ALA A 161 7.25 -10.29 -11.32
CA ALA A 161 7.75 -10.24 -12.69
C ALA A 161 7.93 -8.78 -13.13
N SER A 162 8.95 -8.12 -12.59
CA SER A 162 9.22 -6.70 -12.84
C SER A 162 10.55 -6.52 -13.59
N TYR A 163 10.50 -5.91 -14.77
CA TYR A 163 11.62 -5.91 -15.72
C TYR A 163 12.45 -4.62 -15.73
N GLN A 164 11.94 -3.55 -15.08
CA GLN A 164 12.39 -2.18 -15.36
C GLN A 164 12.77 -1.39 -14.11
N ALA A 165 12.62 -1.97 -12.92
CA ALA A 165 13.00 -1.33 -11.66
C ALA A 165 14.12 -2.14 -10.99
N ASP A 166 14.96 -1.47 -10.20
CA ASP A 166 15.91 -2.15 -9.34
C ASP A 166 15.15 -2.82 -8.19
N VAL A 167 15.29 -4.14 -8.07
CA VAL A 167 14.71 -4.89 -6.95
C VAL A 167 15.67 -4.82 -5.76
N ILE A 168 15.16 -4.32 -4.64
CA ILE A 168 15.92 -4.18 -3.40
C ILE A 168 15.33 -5.13 -2.36
N VAL A 169 16.18 -5.94 -1.73
CA VAL A 169 15.79 -6.89 -0.69
C VAL A 169 16.46 -6.46 0.62
N LYS A 170 15.65 -6.22 1.66
CA LYS A 170 16.09 -5.76 2.98
C LYS A 170 15.49 -6.63 4.09
N GLY A 171 16.17 -6.68 5.23
CA GLY A 171 15.73 -7.47 6.37
C GLY A 171 15.67 -8.97 6.04
N THR A 172 14.79 -9.69 6.76
CA THR A 172 14.58 -11.12 6.52
C THR A 172 13.57 -11.31 5.40
N VAL A 173 14.02 -11.74 4.22
CA VAL A 173 13.12 -12.11 3.12
C VAL A 173 13.20 -13.60 2.82
N LYS A 174 12.05 -14.28 2.84
CA LYS A 174 11.92 -15.71 2.56
C LYS A 174 10.96 -15.91 1.40
N LYS A 175 11.33 -16.75 0.43
CA LYS A 175 10.42 -17.22 -0.61
C LYS A 175 10.22 -18.72 -0.47
N CYS A 176 8.97 -19.12 -0.30
CA CYS A 176 8.59 -20.52 -0.19
C CYS A 176 7.91 -20.99 -1.48
N PHE A 177 8.51 -21.97 -2.16
CA PHE A 177 7.86 -22.70 -3.25
C PHE A 177 6.96 -23.76 -2.62
N CYS A 178 5.63 -23.54 -2.67
CA CYS A 178 4.62 -24.48 -2.19
C CYS A 178 4.92 -25.06 -0.79
N GLN A 179 4.82 -24.24 0.27
CA GLN A 179 4.82 -24.54 1.72
C GLN A 179 5.91 -25.49 2.32
N LEU A 180 6.69 -26.20 1.51
CA LEU A 180 7.61 -27.26 1.91
C LEU A 180 9.08 -26.89 1.65
N LEU A 181 9.35 -25.87 0.84
CA LEU A 181 10.71 -25.40 0.53
C LEU A 181 10.77 -23.88 0.62
N CYS A 182 11.29 -23.36 1.74
CA CYS A 182 11.52 -21.93 1.96
C CYS A 182 13.00 -21.59 1.82
N GLU A 183 13.34 -20.78 0.83
CA GLU A 183 14.71 -20.32 0.61
C GLU A 183 14.85 -18.86 1.07
N PRO A 184 15.93 -18.49 1.79
CA PRO A 184 16.23 -17.10 2.06
C PRO A 184 16.58 -16.39 0.75
N ILE A 185 15.96 -15.25 0.49
CA ILE A 185 16.38 -14.37 -0.61
C ILE A 185 17.53 -13.53 -0.09
N GLN A 186 18.76 -13.97 -0.33
CA GLN A 186 19.95 -13.16 -0.07
C GLN A 186 20.08 -12.09 -1.16
N GLN A 187 20.70 -10.95 -0.80
CA GLN A 187 20.97 -9.82 -1.68
C GLN A 187 21.97 -10.23 -2.79
N HIS A 188 21.53 -11.03 -3.75
CA HIS A 188 22.30 -11.35 -4.93
C HIS A 188 21.88 -10.41 -6.03
N HIS A 189 22.80 -9.51 -6.39
CA HIS A 189 22.91 -8.82 -7.68
C HIS A 189 21.62 -8.27 -8.28
N ILE A 190 21.60 -6.95 -8.49
CA ILE A 190 20.70 -6.22 -9.39
C ILE A 190 20.42 -7.07 -10.64
N GLN A 191 19.30 -7.79 -10.67
CA GLN A 191 18.86 -8.47 -11.88
C GLN A 191 18.07 -7.44 -12.66
N ARG A 192 18.75 -6.71 -13.56
CA ARG A 192 18.04 -6.12 -14.70
C ARG A 192 17.48 -7.29 -15.50
N ILE A 193 16.21 -7.59 -15.30
CA ILE A 193 15.50 -8.54 -16.15
C ILE A 193 15.23 -7.81 -17.46
N ASN A 194 16.22 -7.76 -18.35
CA ASN A 194 16.03 -7.21 -19.69
C ASN A 194 15.12 -8.17 -20.47
N GLN A 195 14.02 -7.65 -21.05
CA GLN A 195 13.29 -8.43 -22.05
C GLN A 195 14.17 -8.58 -23.30
N PRO A 196 14.19 -9.76 -23.95
CA PRO A 196 14.64 -9.83 -25.33
C PRO A 196 13.66 -9.04 -26.19
N SER A 197 14.26 -8.20 -27.07
CA SER A 197 13.59 -7.40 -28.11
C SER A 197 12.68 -8.22 -29.00
#